data_AF-A0A136KR18-F1
#
_entry.id   AF-A0A136KR18-F1
#
_cell.length_a   1.000
_cell.length_b   1.000
_cell.length_c   1.000
_cell.angle_alpha   90.00
_cell.angle_beta   90.00
_cell.angle_gamma   90.00
#
_symmetry.space_group_name_H-M   'P 1'
#
loop_
_entity.id
_entity.type
_entity.pdbx_description
1 polymer ?
#
loop_
_entity_poly.entity_id
_entity_poly.type
_entity_poly.pdbx_seq_one_letter_code
_entity_poly.pdbx_strand_id
1 'polypeptide(L)'
;MMREALHRRLQHDEWPYPDLIVLDGGRPQLAMLNKYFKENNISIPLISIAKRPDRIITPQTNYKPIAMGNSQLLFKLFQSMRDESHRFAKKYHVAMRNRNLLN
;
A
#
# COMPACT_ATOMS: atom_id res chain seq x y z
N MET A 1 -11.15 -6.35 3.52
CA MET A 1 -9.90 -6.41 4.30
C MET A 1 -9.10 -5.11 4.27
N MET A 2 -8.61 -4.64 3.12
CA MET A 2 -7.75 -3.44 3.06
C MET A 2 -8.42 -2.16 3.59
N ARG A 3 -9.70 -1.91 3.24
CA ARG A 3 -10.50 -0.80 3.78
C ARG A 3 -10.58 -0.84 5.30
N GLU A 4 -10.92 -2.00 5.86
CA GLU A 4 -11.06 -2.21 7.30
C GLU A 4 -9.74 -1.98 8.05
N ALA A 5 -8.64 -2.52 7.53
CA ALA A 5 -7.31 -2.31 8.12
C ALA A 5 -6.95 -0.81 8.15
N LEU A 6 -7.27 -0.09 7.07
CA LEU A 6 -7.03 1.34 7.00
C LEU A 6 -7.93 2.14 7.95
N HIS A 7 -9.22 1.78 8.02
CA HIS A 7 -10.16 2.40 8.95
C HIS A 7 -9.64 2.27 10.38
N ARG A 8 -9.29 1.06 10.83
CA ARG A 8 -8.70 0.82 12.16
C ARG A 8 -7.42 1.62 12.39
N ARG A 9 -6.55 1.70 11.39
CA ARG A 9 -5.29 2.47 11.47
C ARG A 9 -5.52 3.97 11.70
N LEU A 10 -6.54 4.53 11.06
CA LEU A 10 -6.83 5.97 11.10
C LEU A 10 -7.72 6.37 12.29
N GLN A 11 -8.32 5.42 13.00
CA GLN A 11 -9.07 5.65 14.24
C GLN A 11 -8.21 5.52 15.50
N HIS A 12 -6.89 5.44 15.35
CA HIS A 12 -5.95 5.19 16.43
C HIS A 12 -5.23 6.50 16.77
N ASP A 13 -5.77 7.26 17.72
CA ASP A 13 -5.40 8.66 18.00
C ASP A 13 -3.95 8.83 18.49
N GLU A 14 -3.39 7.83 19.18
CA GLU A 14 -2.00 7.84 19.64
C GLU A 14 -0.98 7.58 18.52
N TRP A 15 -1.43 7.18 17.34
CA TRP A 15 -0.54 6.95 16.21
C TRP A 15 -0.50 8.17 15.30
N PRO A 16 0.70 8.68 14.96
CA PRO A 16 0.81 9.82 14.08
C PRO A 16 0.11 9.53 12.75
N TYR A 17 -0.56 10.55 12.22
CA TYR A 17 -1.17 10.48 10.90
C TYR A 17 -0.07 10.37 9.84
N PRO A 18 -0.19 9.45 8.88
CA PRO A 18 0.81 9.32 7.83
C PRO A 18 0.71 10.48 6.84
N ASP A 19 1.87 10.98 6.40
CA ASP A 19 1.95 11.96 5.30
C ASP A 19 1.68 11.33 3.93
N LEU A 20 1.81 10.01 3.82
CA LEU A 20 1.65 9.25 2.60
C LEU A 20 1.26 7.81 2.92
N ILE A 21 0.27 7.28 2.18
CA ILE A 21 -0.08 5.85 2.22
C ILE A 21 0.36 5.19 0.92
N VAL A 22 1.16 4.13 1.05
CA VAL A 22 1.71 3.34 -0.05
C VAL A 22 1.09 1.94 -0.03
N LEU A 23 0.52 1.53 -1.15
CA LEU A 23 -0.13 0.23 -1.30
C LEU A 23 0.75 -0.74 -2.09
N ASP A 24 0.90 -1.98 -1.62
CA ASP A 24 1.33 -3.12 -2.46
C ASP A 24 0.11 -3.67 -3.20
N GLY A 25 -0.25 -3.02 -4.30
CA GLY A 25 -1.52 -3.25 -4.97
C GLY A 25 -1.58 -2.75 -6.41
N GLY A 26 -2.54 -3.27 -7.16
CA GLY A 26 -2.85 -2.78 -8.50
C GLY A 26 -3.87 -1.63 -8.50
N ARG A 27 -4.11 -1.07 -9.69
CA ARG A 27 -5.11 -0.02 -9.92
C ARG A 27 -6.49 -0.30 -9.29
N PRO A 28 -7.07 -1.51 -9.34
CA PRO A 28 -8.38 -1.77 -8.73
C PRO A 28 -8.42 -1.51 -7.22
N GLN A 29 -7.37 -1.89 -6.49
CA GLN A 29 -7.28 -1.69 -5.05
C GLN A 29 -7.10 -0.21 -4.70
N LEU A 30 -6.22 0.47 -5.44
CA LEU A 30 -6.00 1.91 -5.31
C LEU A 30 -7.29 2.71 -5.61
N ALA A 31 -8.06 2.33 -6.64
CA ALA A 31 -9.32 2.98 -6.98
C ALA A 31 -10.40 2.77 -5.90
N MET A 32 -10.49 1.55 -5.35
CA MET A 32 -11.40 1.23 -4.24
C MET A 32 -11.08 2.06 -2.99
N LEU A 33 -9.80 2.21 -2.63
CA LEU A 33 -9.41 3.04 -1.49
C LEU A 33 -9.59 4.53 -1.78
N ASN A 34 -9.25 5.01 -2.97
CA ASN A 34 -9.48 6.41 -3.33
C ASN A 34 -10.97 6.80 -3.21
N LYS A 35 -11.88 5.90 -3.60
CA LYS A 35 -13.33 6.10 -3.37
C LYS A 35 -13.64 6.24 -1.88
N TYR A 36 -13.10 5.35 -1.04
CA TYR A 36 -13.25 5.42 0.41
C TYR A 36 -12.70 6.74 1.00
N PHE A 37 -11.54 7.21 0.54
CA PHE A 37 -10.96 8.47 1.02
C PHE A 37 -11.86 9.66 0.71
N LYS A 38 -12.41 9.70 -0.51
CA LYS A 38 -13.37 10.74 -0.93
C LYS A 38 -14.66 10.69 -0.10
N GLU A 39 -15.20 9.50 0.14
CA GLU A 39 -16.41 9.31 0.95
C GLU A 39 -16.23 9.78 2.41
N ASN A 40 -15.00 9.76 2.93
CA ASN A 40 -14.69 10.07 4.33
C ASN A 40 -13.87 11.37 4.50
N ASN A 41 -13.75 12.20 3.45
CA ASN A 41 -12.97 13.44 3.47
C ASN A 41 -11.52 13.28 3.97
N ILE A 42 -10.88 12.14 3.65
CA ILE A 42 -9.48 11.87 4.02
C ILE A 42 -8.57 12.51 2.97
N SER A 43 -7.71 13.44 3.40
CA SER A 43 -6.80 14.21 2.53
C SER A 43 -5.41 13.61 2.34
N ILE A 44 -5.11 12.48 3.01
CA ILE A 44 -3.80 11.83 2.95
C ILE A 44 -3.50 11.37 1.51
N PRO A 45 -2.33 11.72 0.94
CA PRO A 45 -1.88 11.22 -0.35
C PRO A 45 -1.85 9.69 -0.43
N LEU A 46 -2.32 9.15 -1.54
CA LEU A 46 -2.40 7.72 -1.79
C LEU A 46 -1.66 7.34 -3.08
N ILE A 47 -0.71 6.40 -2.96
CA ILE A 47 0.02 5.83 -4.10
C ILE A 47 0.02 4.30 -4.01
N SER A 48 0.30 3.64 -5.14
CA SER A 48 0.41 2.18 -5.22
C SER A 48 1.60 1.77 -6.06
N ILE A 49 2.30 0.73 -5.61
CA ILE A 49 3.40 0.09 -6.34
C ILE A 49 2.80 -1.08 -7.12
N ALA A 50 2.51 -0.88 -8.40
CA ALA A 50 1.93 -1.89 -9.28
C ALA A 50 3.04 -2.72 -9.94
N LYS A 51 2.88 -4.05 -9.99
CA LYS A 51 3.91 -5.00 -10.49
C LYS A 51 3.95 -5.11 -12.03
N ARG A 52 5.06 -5.64 -12.55
CA ARG A 52 5.30 -6.14 -13.93
C ARG A 52 5.20 -5.14 -15.11
N PRO A 53 6.13 -4.18 -15.29
CA PRO A 53 7.22 -3.77 -14.38
C PRO A 53 6.69 -3.01 -13.16
N ASP A 54 7.54 -2.87 -12.15
CA ASP A 54 7.22 -2.05 -10.98
C ASP A 54 7.04 -0.59 -11.41
N ARG A 55 5.93 -0.01 -11.01
CA ARG A 55 5.58 1.37 -11.35
C ARG A 55 4.70 1.98 -10.26
N ILE A 56 4.86 3.28 -10.07
CA ILE A 56 4.04 4.03 -9.12
C ILE A 56 2.82 4.55 -9.86
N ILE A 57 1.64 4.33 -9.30
CA ILE A 57 0.38 4.90 -9.79
C ILE A 57 -0.31 5.65 -8.66
N THR A 58 -1.05 6.70 -9.00
CA THR A 58 -1.80 7.52 -8.04
C THR A 58 -3.12 7.99 -8.66
N PRO A 59 -4.18 8.23 -7.86
CA PRO A 59 -5.40 8.83 -8.37
C PRO A 59 -5.18 10.20 -9.02
N GLN A 60 -4.17 10.96 -8.57
CA GLN A 60 -3.86 12.30 -9.08
C GLN A 60 -3.47 12.30 -10.57
N THR A 61 -2.84 11.23 -11.06
CA THR A 61 -2.45 11.06 -12.46
C THR A 61 -3.50 10.28 -13.27
N ASN A 62 -4.73 10.18 -12.76
CA ASN A 62 -5.74 9.28 -13.28
C ASN A 62 -5.21 7.83 -13.44
N TYR A 63 -4.46 7.38 -12.43
CA TYR A 63 -3.85 6.05 -12.36
C TYR A 63 -2.83 5.74 -13.46
N LYS A 64 -2.36 6.76 -14.21
CA LYS A 64 -1.24 6.60 -15.14
C LYS A 64 0.06 6.46 -14.35
N PRO A 65 1.01 5.61 -14.78
CA PRO A 65 2.31 5.50 -14.15
C PRO A 65 3.01 6.85 -14.07
N ILE A 66 3.58 7.16 -12.91
CA ILE A 66 4.46 8.32 -12.74
C ILE A 66 5.80 8.00 -13.40
N ALA A 67 6.26 8.88 -14.29
CA ALA A 67 7.61 8.81 -14.84
C ALA A 67 8.61 9.14 -13.72
N MET A 68 9.39 8.16 -13.28
CA MET A 68 10.39 8.33 -12.20
C MET A 68 11.72 8.92 -12.70
N GLY A 69 11.82 9.28 -13.98
CA GLY A 69 13.08 9.65 -14.63
C GLY A 69 14.15 8.56 -14.47
N ASN A 70 15.42 8.94 -14.56
CA ASN A 70 16.57 8.04 -14.32
C ASN A 70 16.92 7.92 -12.82
N SER A 71 16.00 8.25 -11.89
CA SER A 71 16.28 8.20 -10.45
C SER A 71 16.25 6.76 -9.93
N GLN A 72 17.37 6.06 -10.11
CA GLN A 72 17.53 4.69 -9.66
C GLN A 72 17.35 4.55 -8.13
N LEU A 73 17.71 5.58 -7.36
CA LEU A 73 17.56 5.59 -5.90
C LEU A 73 16.09 5.56 -5.47
N LEU A 74 15.25 6.39 -6.09
CA LEU A 74 13.82 6.44 -5.80
C LEU A 74 13.16 5.08 -6.09
N PHE A 75 13.50 4.48 -7.23
CA PHE A 75 12.99 3.18 -7.62
C PHE A 75 13.42 2.06 -6.65
N LYS A 76 14.67 2.10 -6.17
CA LYS A 76 15.17 1.16 -5.15
C LYS A 76 14.41 1.32 -3.83
N LEU A 77 14.16 2.56 -3.39
CA LEU A 77 13.41 2.83 -2.16
C LEU A 77 12.00 2.22 -2.21
N PHE A 78 11.26 2.43 -3.29
CA PHE A 78 9.92 1.86 -3.43
C PHE A 78 9.93 0.34 -3.47
N GLN A 79 10.89 -0.27 -4.17
CA GLN A 79 11.04 -1.73 -4.16
C GLN A 79 11.32 -2.24 -2.74
N SER A 80 12.22 -1.60 -1.99
CA SER A 80 12.50 -1.99 -0.60
C SER A 80 11.26 -1.88 0.30
N MET A 81 10.46 -0.81 0.17
CA MET A 81 9.19 -0.68 0.91
C MET A 81 8.20 -1.81 0.57
N ARG A 82 8.06 -2.15 -0.72
CA ARG A 82 7.21 -3.23 -1.19
C ARG A 82 7.69 -4.58 -0.65
N ASP A 83 8.98 -4.83 -0.74
CA ASP A 83 9.60 -6.09 -0.33
C ASP A 83 9.47 -6.28 1.19
N GLU A 84 9.59 -5.22 1.97
CA GLU A 84 9.37 -5.26 3.42
C GLU A 84 7.90 -5.53 3.78
N SER A 85 6.95 -4.89 3.10
CA SER A 85 5.52 -5.19 3.24
C SER A 85 5.21 -6.65 2.90
N HIS A 86 5.79 -7.16 1.81
CA HIS A 86 5.62 -8.55 1.41
C HIS A 86 6.26 -9.53 2.39
N ARG A 87 7.47 -9.22 2.90
CA ARG A 87 8.18 -10.01 3.91
C ARG A 87 7.37 -10.12 5.19
N PHE A 88 6.81 -9.01 5.67
CA PHE A 88 5.97 -8.98 6.86
C PHE A 88 4.72 -9.85 6.70
N ALA A 89 3.99 -9.69 5.59
CA ALA A 89 2.78 -10.48 5.31
C ALA A 89 3.10 -11.98 5.17
N LYS A 90 4.17 -12.33 4.46
CA LYS A 90 4.59 -13.73 4.26
C LYS A 90 4.97 -14.39 5.60
N LYS A 91 5.69 -13.68 6.48
CA LYS A 91 6.05 -14.19 7.81
C LYS A 91 4.81 -14.60 8.61
N TYR A 92 3.78 -13.75 8.60
CA TYR A 92 2.51 -14.04 9.29
C TYR A 92 1.80 -15.27 8.71
N HIS A 93 1.68 -15.36 7.38
CA HIS A 93 1.04 -16.51 6.73
C HIS A 93 1.78 -17.83 6.97
N VAL A 94 3.12 -17.81 6.99
CA VAL A 94 3.93 -19.00 7.31
C VAL A 94 3.68 -19.43 8.76
N ALA A 95 3.68 -18.49 9.71
CA ALA A 95 3.42 -18.79 11.12
C ALA A 95 2.02 -19.39 11.34
N MET A 96 0.98 -18.85 10.67
CA MET A 96 -0.37 -19.40 10.72
C MET A 96 -0.45 -20.82 10.14
N ARG A 97 0.20 -21.07 8.99
CA ARG A 97 0.21 -22.41 8.38
C ARG A 97 0.84 -23.44 9.30
N ASN A 98 1.97 -23.11 9.94
CA ASN A 98 2.65 -24.02 10.86
C ASN A 98 1.79 -24.34 12.10
N ARG A 99 1.02 -23.37 12.62
CA ARG A 99 0.08 -23.60 13.72
C ARG A 99 -1.08 -24.52 13.33
N ASN A 100 -1.59 -24.39 12.11
CA ASN A 100 -2.69 -25.23 11.62
C ASN A 100 -2.24 -26.64 11.23
N LEU A 101 -0.94 -26.88 11.04
CA LEU A 101 -0.37 -28.21 10.79
C LEU A 101 -0.07 -28.98 12.09
N LEU A 102 -0.09 -28.31 13.25
CA LEU A 102 0.16 -28.87 14.57
C LEU A 102 -1.14 -29.19 15.35
N ASN A 103 -2.30 -28.97 14.72
CA ASN A 103 -3.63 -29.36 15.19
C ASN A 103 -4.21 -30.39 14.24
#